data_AF-A0A1Y6LN24-F1
#
_entry.id   AF-A0A1Y6LN24-F1
#
_cell.length_a   1.000
_cell.length_b   1.000
_cell.length_c   1.000
_cell.angle_alpha   90.00
_cell.angle_beta   90.00
_cell.angle_gamma   90.00
#
_symmetry.space_group_name_H-M   'P 1'
#
loop_
_entity.id
_entity.type
_entity.pdbx_description
1 polymer ?
#
loop_
_entity_poly.entity_id
_entity_poly.type
_entity_poly.pdbx_seq_one_letter_code
_entity_poly.pdbx_strand_id
1 'polypeptide(L)'
;MNNIISKCIPMSRQGLPKQLISADDQPSPESNAGVTSRGVIWSLNPLLLLRSARSILSVDTFSRIGPKFSFRKLNNGPKHHRDLGRSGTAVCDAKAAACELTGNELDIQDLYRLALTERARSTVTARCKSGDGIWIHRNQLGPQVIRLSGIAVKFGFGVVKQEAETQAYYNRRADDSCLFIPRVLDFFIDPETEGSFFEVGFLVMEYVRGRTVRDLPKDAKQRIAPRVVDAMKHLETIDAPDPSRPGPPTNNGVPRGYLWSDSGPGVSFNTLYEMNTWLDEQLALSCPTASLDLKPHELKSRHMDITPRNIIQTADDKICFVDWQFAGNYPWAFEAVHLNCCEFDDPVFFEALFKSLPEYEEVLKSRKYKDLLEVRKNNIRYGVARHLVPPSPSRQDESV
;
A
#
# COMPACT_ATOMS: atom_id res chain seq x y z
N MET A 1 -4.36 -23.26 -67.74
CA MET A 1 -4.80 -23.65 -66.39
C MET A 1 -5.08 -22.37 -65.62
N ASN A 2 -6.36 -22.00 -65.55
CA ASN A 2 -6.95 -20.87 -64.81
C ASN A 2 -7.05 -21.24 -63.30
N ASN A 3 -7.23 -20.41 -62.26
CA ASN A 3 -7.83 -19.09 -61.96
C ASN A 3 -7.07 -18.51 -60.72
N ILE A 4 -6.73 -17.22 -60.53
CA ILE A 4 -7.51 -15.99 -60.18
C ILE A 4 -8.34 -16.06 -58.87
N ILE A 5 -8.24 -14.97 -58.08
CA ILE A 5 -9.19 -14.36 -57.08
C ILE A 5 -8.75 -14.56 -55.60
N SER A 6 -8.80 -13.62 -54.64
CA SER A 6 -9.00 -12.16 -54.53
C SER A 6 -9.18 -11.80 -53.03
N LYS A 7 -8.67 -10.62 -52.62
CA LYS A 7 -9.18 -9.66 -51.62
C LYS A 7 -9.64 -10.13 -50.22
N CYS A 8 -8.96 -9.59 -49.21
CA CYS A 8 -9.52 -9.32 -47.88
C CYS A 8 -10.54 -8.17 -47.92
N ILE A 9 -11.69 -8.38 -47.28
CA ILE A 9 -12.74 -7.39 -47.01
C ILE A 9 -12.72 -7.10 -45.50
N PRO A 10 -12.88 -5.84 -45.05
CA PRO A 10 -12.98 -5.51 -43.63
C PRO A 10 -14.41 -5.73 -43.12
N MET A 11 -14.58 -6.44 -41.99
CA MET A 11 -15.88 -6.52 -41.32
C MET A 11 -16.15 -5.25 -40.49
N SER A 12 -17.19 -4.55 -40.92
CA SER A 12 -17.84 -3.42 -40.27
C SER A 12 -18.54 -3.83 -38.97
N ARG A 13 -18.49 -2.93 -37.96
CA ARG A 13 -19.36 -2.93 -36.79
C ARG A 13 -20.81 -2.57 -37.20
N GLN A 14 -21.73 -3.50 -36.99
CA GLN A 14 -23.17 -3.27 -36.77
C GLN A 14 -23.50 -4.15 -35.56
N GLY A 15 -24.04 -3.65 -34.45
CA GLY A 15 -25.39 -3.11 -34.31
C GLY A 15 -26.17 -4.10 -33.44
N LEU A 16 -26.09 -3.96 -32.11
CA LEU A 16 -26.86 -4.75 -31.16
C LEU A 16 -28.20 -4.04 -30.87
N PRO A 17 -29.36 -4.72 -30.99
CA PRO A 17 -30.67 -4.10 -30.78
C PRO A 17 -31.04 -4.01 -29.29
N LYS A 18 -31.63 -2.87 -28.94
CA LYS A 18 -32.40 -2.62 -27.72
C LYS A 18 -33.77 -3.31 -27.82
N GLN A 19 -34.15 -4.08 -26.81
CA GLN A 19 -35.52 -4.44 -26.46
C GLN A 19 -35.53 -4.81 -24.97
N LEU A 20 -36.56 -4.61 -24.16
CA LEU A 20 -37.70 -3.68 -24.14
C LEU A 20 -38.21 -3.86 -22.69
N ILE A 21 -38.40 -2.78 -21.93
CA ILE A 21 -39.04 -2.83 -20.61
C ILE A 21 -40.54 -2.67 -20.88
N SER A 22 -41.37 -3.60 -20.41
CA SER A 22 -42.82 -3.39 -20.25
C SER A 22 -43.17 -3.42 -18.76
N ALA A 23 -43.97 -2.43 -18.38
CA ALA A 23 -44.52 -2.20 -17.06
C ALA A 23 -45.91 -2.87 -16.90
N ASP A 24 -46.49 -2.64 -15.71
CA ASP A 24 -47.83 -2.95 -15.22
C ASP A 24 -47.95 -4.34 -14.54
N ASP A 25 -48.26 -4.44 -13.24
CA ASP A 25 -49.56 -4.06 -12.64
C ASP A 25 -49.52 -3.46 -11.21
N GLN A 26 -50.64 -2.76 -10.93
CA GLN A 26 -51.01 -1.83 -9.85
C GLN A 26 -51.56 -2.50 -8.53
N PRO A 27 -52.00 -1.75 -7.48
CA PRO A 27 -51.72 -2.01 -6.05
C PRO A 27 -52.94 -2.24 -5.11
N SER A 28 -52.65 -2.26 -3.78
CA SER A 28 -53.45 -1.87 -2.59
C SER A 28 -54.06 -3.00 -1.72
N PRO A 29 -54.56 -2.76 -0.47
CA PRO A 29 -54.20 -1.75 0.57
C PRO A 29 -54.07 -2.30 2.02
N GLU A 30 -53.59 -1.42 2.92
CA GLU A 30 -53.92 -1.26 4.37
C GLU A 30 -53.74 -2.37 5.42
N SER A 31 -52.94 -2.09 6.46
CA SER A 31 -53.47 -1.97 7.84
C SER A 31 -52.51 -1.20 8.76
N ASN A 32 -53.08 -0.27 9.51
CA ASN A 32 -52.46 0.55 10.56
C ASN A 32 -52.40 -0.22 11.89
N ALA A 33 -51.30 -0.08 12.64
CA ALA A 33 -51.33 -0.09 14.10
C ALA A 33 -50.04 0.51 14.73
N GLY A 34 -50.22 1.56 15.54
CA GLY A 34 -49.66 1.60 16.91
C GLY A 34 -48.22 2.09 17.15
N VAL A 35 -48.08 3.42 17.27
CA VAL A 35 -47.33 4.18 18.30
C VAL A 35 -46.40 3.41 19.25
N THR A 36 -45.12 3.80 19.34
CA THR A 36 -44.53 4.41 20.57
C THR A 36 -43.16 5.02 20.29
N SER A 37 -42.99 6.26 20.74
CA SER A 37 -41.74 6.98 20.78
C SER A 37 -40.75 6.35 21.75
N ARG A 38 -39.54 6.04 21.28
CA ARG A 38 -38.32 6.13 22.09
C ARG A 38 -37.21 6.68 21.23
N GLY A 39 -36.68 7.84 21.65
CA GLY A 39 -35.50 8.45 21.03
C GLY A 39 -34.33 7.48 21.10
N VAL A 40 -33.85 7.08 19.92
CA VAL A 40 -32.59 6.37 19.78
C VAL A 40 -31.58 7.40 19.29
N ILE A 41 -30.67 7.74 20.18
CA ILE A 41 -29.43 8.45 19.86
C ILE A 41 -28.73 7.61 18.78
N TRP A 42 -28.56 8.19 17.59
CA TRP A 42 -27.69 7.61 16.58
C TRP A 42 -26.26 7.64 17.12
N SER A 43 -25.81 6.55 17.75
CA SER A 43 -24.40 6.25 17.79
C SER A 43 -23.97 5.99 16.35
N LEU A 44 -23.14 6.89 15.82
CA LEU A 44 -22.45 6.66 14.56
C LEU A 44 -21.67 5.36 14.68
N ASN A 45 -22.11 4.36 13.91
CA ASN A 45 -21.44 3.07 13.81
C ASN A 45 -20.04 3.29 13.18
N PRO A 46 -18.93 3.04 13.90
CA PRO A 46 -17.58 3.34 13.40
C PRO A 46 -17.18 2.51 12.15
N LEU A 47 -17.96 1.47 11.81
CA LEU A 47 -17.73 0.63 10.64
C LEU A 47 -18.07 1.28 9.30
N LEU A 48 -18.81 2.41 9.28
CA LEU A 48 -19.07 3.16 8.03
C LEU A 48 -17.87 4.01 7.58
N LEU A 49 -16.85 4.20 8.44
CA LEU A 49 -15.61 4.90 8.10
C LEU A 49 -14.56 4.00 7.40
N LEU A 50 -14.75 2.67 7.42
CA LEU A 50 -13.84 1.69 6.77
C LEU A 50 -13.81 1.77 5.23
N ARG A 51 -14.60 2.64 4.60
CA ARG A 51 -14.57 2.83 3.13
C ARG A 51 -13.33 3.58 2.60
N SER A 52 -12.37 3.94 3.45
CA SER A 52 -11.39 4.98 3.11
C SER A 52 -9.92 4.67 3.39
N ALA A 53 -9.57 3.45 3.80
CA ALA A 53 -8.17 3.00 3.79
C ALA A 53 -7.77 2.56 2.37
N ARG A 54 -7.83 3.49 1.42
CA ARG A 54 -7.42 3.27 0.03
C ARG A 54 -5.89 3.33 -0.04
N SER A 55 -5.25 2.26 -0.49
CA SER A 55 -3.93 2.33 -1.14
C SER A 55 -3.99 3.40 -2.24
N ILE A 56 -2.84 4.02 -2.55
CA ILE A 56 -2.63 5.36 -3.14
C ILE A 56 -3.45 5.72 -4.41
N LEU A 57 -4.25 4.82 -5.01
CA LEU A 57 -5.26 5.18 -6.01
C LEU A 57 -6.55 4.36 -5.87
N SER A 58 -7.60 5.01 -5.37
CA SER A 58 -8.97 4.80 -5.83
C SER A 58 -9.79 6.05 -5.50
N VAL A 59 -9.39 7.27 -5.84
CA VAL A 59 -10.30 8.43 -5.74
C VAL A 59 -10.06 9.36 -6.91
N ASP A 60 -10.67 9.07 -8.05
CA ASP A 60 -10.91 10.10 -9.07
C ASP A 60 -12.25 9.83 -9.76
N THR A 61 -13.33 9.88 -8.96
CA THR A 61 -14.66 10.27 -9.44
C THR A 61 -15.44 10.78 -8.24
N PHE A 62 -15.99 11.99 -8.32
CA PHE A 62 -16.73 12.74 -7.29
C PHE A 62 -15.91 13.63 -6.34
N SER A 63 -15.36 14.72 -6.88
CA SER A 63 -15.28 15.99 -6.15
C SER A 63 -16.23 16.99 -6.79
N ARG A 64 -17.42 17.19 -6.20
CA ARG A 64 -18.21 18.42 -6.30
C ARG A 64 -19.31 18.38 -5.24
N ILE A 65 -19.43 19.50 -4.52
CA ILE A 65 -20.38 19.82 -3.44
C ILE A 65 -19.88 19.44 -2.03
N GLY A 66 -19.23 20.40 -1.37
CA GLY A 66 -19.14 20.45 0.09
C GLY A 66 -19.63 21.82 0.59
N PRO A 67 -20.35 21.90 1.72
CA PRO A 67 -20.54 23.15 2.44
C PRO A 67 -19.44 23.38 3.47
N LYS A 68 -19.04 24.66 3.59
CA LYS A 68 -18.02 25.20 4.49
C LYS A 68 -18.48 25.16 5.95
N PHE A 69 -17.61 24.76 6.87
CA PHE A 69 -17.78 25.03 8.29
C PHE A 69 -16.53 25.72 8.88
N SER A 70 -16.79 26.78 9.63
CA SER A 70 -15.82 27.67 10.29
C SER A 70 -15.80 27.38 11.78
N PHE A 71 -14.62 27.17 12.38
CA PHE A 71 -14.47 27.10 13.83
C PHE A 71 -13.88 28.39 14.39
N ARG A 72 -14.59 28.95 15.39
CA ARG A 72 -14.19 30.10 16.21
C ARG A 72 -13.10 29.70 17.22
N LYS A 73 -12.08 30.55 17.36
CA LYS A 73 -11.06 30.52 18.41
C LYS A 73 -11.66 30.80 19.79
N LEU A 74 -11.21 30.07 20.81
CA LEU A 74 -11.32 30.47 22.21
C LEU A 74 -9.90 30.55 22.79
N ASN A 75 -9.50 31.78 23.11
CA ASN A 75 -8.32 32.12 23.89
C ASN A 75 -8.63 31.91 25.37
N ASN A 76 -7.70 31.31 26.12
CA ASN A 76 -7.51 31.57 27.55
C ASN A 76 -6.08 31.17 27.93
N GLY A 77 -5.25 32.14 28.32
CA GLY A 77 -3.95 31.90 28.94
C GLY A 77 -4.02 31.98 30.47
N PRO A 78 -2.95 31.59 31.18
CA PRO A 78 -2.70 32.15 32.50
C PRO A 78 -1.27 32.69 32.71
N LYS A 79 -1.20 33.58 33.71
CA LYS A 79 -0.07 34.43 34.11
C LYS A 79 0.93 33.72 35.05
N HIS A 80 2.13 34.31 35.12
CA HIS A 80 3.31 34.03 35.94
C HIS A 80 3.12 33.84 37.46
N HIS A 81 4.02 33.06 38.08
CA HIS A 81 4.77 33.43 39.30
C HIS A 81 6.12 32.67 39.41
N ARG A 82 7.18 33.39 39.83
CA ARG A 82 8.50 32.90 40.33
C ARG A 82 8.34 32.43 41.81
N ASP A 83 9.21 31.71 42.53
CA ASP A 83 10.68 31.66 42.56
C ASP A 83 11.21 30.55 43.51
N LEU A 84 12.51 30.20 43.34
CA LEU A 84 13.55 29.71 44.30
C LEU A 84 13.53 28.31 44.96
N GLY A 85 14.67 27.60 44.84
CA GLY A 85 15.19 26.64 45.84
C GLY A 85 16.21 25.61 45.33
N ARG A 86 17.52 25.85 45.54
CA ARG A 86 18.69 25.02 45.17
C ARG A 86 18.83 23.70 45.95
N SER A 87 19.38 22.64 45.32
CA SER A 87 20.67 21.99 45.65
C SER A 87 20.90 20.71 44.82
N GLY A 88 22.16 20.36 44.50
CA GLY A 88 22.53 19.03 44.00
C GLY A 88 23.37 19.01 42.71
N THR A 89 24.67 19.23 42.86
CA THR A 89 25.73 19.13 41.85
C THR A 89 25.95 17.69 41.36
N ALA A 90 25.68 17.41 40.08
CA ALA A 90 26.35 16.40 39.22
C ALA A 90 25.65 16.23 37.83
N VAL A 91 24.97 17.26 37.30
CA VAL A 91 24.16 17.17 36.05
C VAL A 91 24.45 18.33 35.08
N CYS A 92 25.56 19.05 35.26
CA CYS A 92 25.76 20.33 34.58
C CYS A 92 26.36 20.25 33.17
N ASP A 93 26.97 19.13 32.75
CA ASP A 93 27.60 19.08 31.43
C ASP A 93 26.69 18.51 30.32
N ALA A 94 25.61 17.79 30.68
CA ALA A 94 24.62 17.30 29.72
C ALA A 94 23.42 18.26 29.53
N LYS A 95 23.16 19.15 30.49
CA LYS A 95 22.07 20.14 30.41
C LYS A 95 22.44 21.40 29.62
N ALA A 96 23.72 21.76 29.57
CA ALA A 96 24.19 22.95 28.84
C ALA A 96 24.07 22.76 27.31
N ALA A 97 24.31 21.54 26.80
CA ALA A 97 24.08 21.24 25.38
C ALA A 97 22.59 21.16 24.99
N ALA A 98 21.68 21.10 25.98
CA ALA A 98 20.25 20.90 25.74
C ALA A 98 19.43 22.20 25.63
N CYS A 99 20.01 23.37 25.92
CA CYS A 99 19.31 24.66 25.98
C CYS A 99 19.57 25.64 24.82
N GLU A 100 20.34 25.28 23.78
CA GLU A 100 20.58 26.16 22.62
C GLU A 100 19.94 25.69 21.30
N LEU A 101 19.04 24.72 21.31
CA LEU A 101 18.28 24.33 20.11
C LEU A 101 16.98 25.12 20.01
N THR A 102 17.11 26.44 19.98
CA THR A 102 16.05 27.36 19.56
C THR A 102 16.27 27.75 18.10
N GLY A 103 15.40 27.25 17.22
CA GLY A 103 15.01 28.01 16.02
C GLY A 103 15.88 27.96 14.76
N ASN A 104 16.97 27.20 14.68
CA ASN A 104 17.73 27.06 13.42
C ASN A 104 17.92 25.58 13.04
N GLU A 105 17.92 25.33 11.72
CA GLU A 105 17.99 24.03 11.05
C GLU A 105 18.78 22.98 11.83
N LEU A 106 18.10 21.94 12.30
CA LEU A 106 18.77 20.71 12.71
C LEU A 106 19.54 20.18 11.50
N ASP A 107 20.87 20.04 11.64
CA ASP A 107 21.73 19.48 10.60
C ASP A 107 21.29 18.05 10.27
N ILE A 108 21.54 17.60 9.04
CA ILE A 108 21.20 16.27 8.56
C ILE A 108 21.82 15.17 9.43
N GLN A 109 23.03 15.40 9.96
CA GLN A 109 23.70 14.48 10.88
C GLN A 109 23.01 14.45 12.25
N ASP A 110 22.50 15.59 12.71
CA ASP A 110 21.71 15.66 13.94
C ASP A 110 20.38 14.96 13.76
N LEU A 111 19.67 15.13 12.64
CA LEU A 111 18.41 14.39 12.37
C LEU A 111 18.61 12.88 12.28
N TYR A 112 19.76 12.45 11.77
CA TYR A 112 20.14 11.05 11.65
C TYR A 112 20.50 10.42 13.00
N ARG A 113 21.19 11.16 13.88
CA ARG A 113 21.43 10.76 15.28
C ARG A 113 20.18 10.88 16.14
N LEU A 114 19.34 11.88 15.83
CA LEU A 114 18.12 12.18 16.54
C LEU A 114 17.13 11.05 16.32
N ALA A 115 16.84 10.61 15.08
CA ALA A 115 15.86 9.57 14.77
C ALA A 115 15.91 8.32 15.68
N LEU A 116 17.03 8.05 16.34
CA LEU A 116 17.23 6.93 17.26
C LEU A 116 16.96 7.25 18.75
N THR A 117 16.45 8.44 19.08
CA THR A 117 16.14 8.89 20.45
C THR A 117 14.67 9.27 20.60
N GLU A 118 14.12 9.08 21.80
CA GLU A 118 12.73 9.43 22.12
C GLU A 118 12.43 10.91 21.83
N ARG A 119 13.33 11.83 22.21
CA ARG A 119 13.21 13.27 21.95
C ARG A 119 13.02 13.58 20.46
N ALA A 120 13.73 12.87 19.59
CA ALA A 120 13.62 13.09 18.17
C ALA A 120 12.36 12.48 17.57
N ARG A 121 11.96 11.29 18.02
CA ARG A 121 10.68 10.70 17.62
C ARG A 121 9.55 11.67 17.95
N SER A 122 9.55 12.26 19.15
CA SER A 122 8.59 13.33 19.51
C SER A 122 8.68 14.54 18.59
N THR A 123 9.89 14.96 18.20
CA THR A 123 10.10 16.09 17.27
C THR A 123 9.56 15.77 15.88
N VAL A 124 9.87 14.59 15.34
CA VAL A 124 9.36 14.10 14.04
C VAL A 124 7.83 14.03 14.08
N THR A 125 7.25 13.42 15.11
CA THR A 125 5.80 13.35 15.32
C THR A 125 5.17 14.73 15.33
N ALA A 126 5.70 15.68 16.11
CA ALA A 126 5.18 17.04 16.21
C ALA A 126 5.23 17.78 14.86
N ARG A 127 6.33 17.64 14.10
CA ARG A 127 6.46 18.26 12.76
C ARG A 127 5.52 17.63 11.73
N CYS A 128 5.35 16.30 11.77
CA CYS A 128 4.39 15.61 10.91
C CYS A 128 2.94 16.02 11.22
N LYS A 129 2.55 16.05 12.50
CA LYS A 129 1.21 16.46 12.95
C LYS A 129 0.89 17.92 12.63
N SER A 130 1.86 18.82 12.78
CA SER A 130 1.71 20.25 12.44
C SER A 130 1.80 20.53 10.94
N GLY A 131 2.35 19.60 10.16
CA GLY A 131 2.60 19.76 8.73
C GLY A 131 3.78 20.67 8.42
N ASP A 132 4.69 20.87 9.37
CA ASP A 132 5.93 21.63 9.24
C ASP A 132 6.97 20.86 8.41
N GLY A 133 6.78 20.85 7.10
CA GLY A 133 7.65 20.19 6.13
C GLY A 133 7.13 20.29 4.70
N ILE A 134 7.83 19.64 3.77
CA ILE A 134 7.42 19.61 2.36
C ILE A 134 6.62 18.33 2.12
N TRP A 135 5.34 18.49 1.78
CA TRP A 135 4.46 17.35 1.53
C TRP A 135 4.78 16.70 0.20
N ILE A 136 5.07 15.40 0.23
CA ILE A 136 5.24 14.55 -0.95
C ILE A 136 3.90 13.88 -1.30
N HIS A 137 3.20 13.40 -0.28
CA HIS A 137 1.88 12.77 -0.41
C HIS A 137 1.00 13.11 0.79
N ARG A 138 -0.27 13.44 0.52
CA ARG A 138 -1.29 13.70 1.55
C ARG A 138 -2.48 12.78 1.34
N ASN A 139 -2.81 12.02 2.39
CA ASN A 139 -4.01 11.21 2.47
C ASN A 139 -4.57 11.38 3.89
N GLN A 140 -5.73 12.02 4.03
CA GLN A 140 -6.29 12.35 5.34
C GLN A 140 -6.70 11.11 6.16
N LEU A 141 -6.86 9.95 5.50
CA LEU A 141 -7.41 8.73 6.09
C LEU A 141 -6.45 7.53 5.99
N GLY A 142 -5.20 7.77 5.59
CA GLY A 142 -4.20 6.73 5.39
C GLY A 142 -2.76 7.25 5.48
N PRO A 143 -1.80 6.50 4.95
CA PRO A 143 -0.40 6.89 4.98
C PRO A 143 -0.16 8.21 4.25
N GLN A 144 0.61 9.08 4.87
CA GLN A 144 1.06 10.35 4.32
C GLN A 144 2.57 10.35 4.23
N VAL A 145 3.14 11.18 3.35
CA VAL A 145 4.59 11.30 3.21
C VAL A 145 4.98 12.76 3.25
N ILE A 146 5.82 13.12 4.23
CA ILE A 146 6.38 14.46 4.39
C ILE A 146 7.91 14.37 4.37
N ARG A 147 8.54 15.34 3.71
CA ARG A 147 9.98 15.54 3.75
C ARG A 147 10.31 16.54 4.84
N LEU A 148 11.19 16.11 5.75
CA LEU A 148 11.77 16.95 6.80
C LEU A 148 13.28 16.97 6.56
N SER A 149 13.88 18.13 6.26
CA SER A 149 15.34 18.34 6.35
C SER A 149 16.25 17.14 5.98
N GLY A 150 16.13 16.64 4.73
CA GLY A 150 16.98 15.56 4.20
C GLY A 150 16.47 14.13 4.44
N ILE A 151 15.39 13.95 5.21
CA ILE A 151 14.70 12.68 5.42
C ILE A 151 13.28 12.71 4.85
N ALA A 152 12.74 11.53 4.55
CA ALA A 152 11.33 11.31 4.24
C ALA A 152 10.69 10.55 5.41
N VAL A 153 9.49 10.96 5.79
CA VAL A 153 8.71 10.32 6.84
C VAL A 153 7.38 9.89 6.24
N LYS A 154 7.16 8.58 6.14
CA LYS A 154 5.85 7.99 5.86
C LYS A 154 5.16 7.77 7.20
N PHE A 155 3.97 8.32 7.40
CA PHE A 155 3.27 8.20 8.68
C PHE A 155 1.76 8.16 8.52
N GLY A 156 1.06 7.57 9.49
CA GLY A 156 -0.40 7.46 9.48
C GLY A 156 -0.89 6.04 9.73
N PHE A 157 -2.21 5.89 9.70
CA PHE A 157 -2.84 4.58 9.75
C PHE A 157 -2.39 3.71 8.59
N GLY A 158 -2.02 2.46 8.87
CA GLY A 158 -1.56 1.49 7.87
C GLY A 158 -0.06 1.52 7.57
N VAL A 159 0.71 2.42 8.19
CA VAL A 159 2.19 2.37 8.18
C VAL A 159 2.64 1.38 9.23
N VAL A 160 3.22 0.25 8.80
CA VAL A 160 3.48 -0.90 9.67
C VAL A 160 4.95 -1.27 9.71
N LYS A 161 5.38 -1.86 10.84
CA LYS A 161 6.76 -2.31 11.05
C LYS A 161 7.27 -3.22 9.95
N GLN A 162 6.40 -4.08 9.42
CA GLN A 162 6.72 -4.99 8.34
C GLN A 162 7.23 -4.26 7.08
N GLU A 163 6.66 -3.11 6.72
CA GLU A 163 7.11 -2.32 5.57
C GLU A 163 8.56 -1.85 5.79
N ALA A 164 8.84 -1.29 6.97
CA ALA A 164 10.16 -0.84 7.36
C ALA A 164 11.20 -1.98 7.33
N GLU A 165 10.86 -3.13 7.90
CA GLU A 165 11.75 -4.29 7.93
C GLU A 165 11.97 -4.89 6.53
N THR A 166 10.94 -4.88 5.67
CA THR A 166 11.02 -5.35 4.29
C THR A 166 11.91 -4.44 3.45
N GLN A 167 11.72 -3.12 3.53
CA GLN A 167 12.59 -2.16 2.87
C GLN A 167 14.05 -2.30 3.34
N ALA A 168 14.26 -2.40 4.66
CA ALA A 168 15.59 -2.57 5.23
C ALA A 168 16.24 -3.90 4.81
N TYR A 169 15.45 -4.96 4.64
CA TYR A 169 15.94 -6.26 4.15
C TYR A 169 16.56 -6.15 2.76
N TYR A 170 15.82 -5.53 1.83
CA TYR A 170 16.24 -5.39 0.44
C TYR A 170 17.35 -4.34 0.27
N ASN A 171 17.28 -3.21 0.97
CA ASN A 171 18.34 -2.19 0.96
C ASN A 171 19.71 -2.78 1.34
N ARG A 172 19.78 -3.71 2.30
CA ARG A 172 21.05 -4.33 2.71
C ARG A 172 21.65 -5.30 1.69
N ARG A 173 20.91 -5.68 0.65
CA ARG A 173 21.28 -6.76 -0.29
C ARG A 173 21.32 -6.31 -1.74
N ALA A 174 20.65 -5.22 -2.08
CA ALA A 174 20.67 -4.70 -3.43
C ALA A 174 22.03 -4.10 -3.76
N ASP A 175 22.53 -4.38 -4.97
CA ASP A 175 23.54 -3.56 -5.62
C ASP A 175 22.92 -2.20 -6.02
N ASP A 176 23.41 -1.13 -5.40
CA ASP A 176 22.96 0.26 -5.64
C ASP A 176 23.19 0.74 -7.08
N SER A 177 24.03 0.07 -7.86
CA SER A 177 24.20 0.36 -9.29
C SER A 177 23.06 -0.19 -10.15
N CYS A 178 22.38 -1.25 -9.69
CA CYS A 178 21.26 -1.87 -10.36
C CYS A 178 19.90 -1.32 -9.85
N LEU A 179 19.75 -1.20 -8.53
CA LEU A 179 18.52 -0.75 -7.87
C LEU A 179 18.87 -0.04 -6.56
N PHE A 180 18.64 1.26 -6.52
CA PHE A 180 18.77 2.04 -5.29
C PHE A 180 17.52 1.88 -4.41
N ILE A 181 17.72 1.59 -3.14
CA ILE A 181 16.64 1.46 -2.15
C ILE A 181 16.94 2.41 -1.00
N PRO A 182 16.05 3.34 -0.62
CA PRO A 182 16.34 4.26 0.47
C PRO A 182 16.54 3.49 1.77
N ARG A 183 17.57 3.85 2.55
CA ARG A 183 17.78 3.21 3.85
C ARG A 183 16.71 3.64 4.85
N VAL A 184 16.22 2.68 5.61
CA VAL A 184 15.37 2.91 6.77
C VAL A 184 16.23 3.43 7.92
N LEU A 185 15.83 4.57 8.49
CA LEU A 185 16.49 5.21 9.61
C LEU A 185 15.88 4.76 10.94
N ASP A 186 14.55 4.72 10.99
CA ASP A 186 13.81 4.30 12.17
C ASP A 186 12.37 3.90 11.82
N PHE A 187 11.77 3.10 12.70
CA PHE A 187 10.34 2.86 12.72
C PHE A 187 9.83 2.92 14.16
N PHE A 188 8.71 3.61 14.37
CA PHE A 188 8.05 3.65 15.67
C PHE A 188 6.55 3.89 15.54
N ILE A 189 5.83 3.55 16.60
CA ILE A 189 4.41 3.84 16.76
C ILE A 189 4.27 5.12 17.58
N ASP A 190 3.28 5.95 17.26
CA ASP A 190 2.89 7.07 18.11
C ASP A 190 2.37 6.55 19.45
N PRO A 191 3.04 6.86 20.58
CA PRO A 191 2.63 6.39 21.89
C PRO A 191 1.19 6.78 22.26
N GLU A 192 0.65 7.86 21.68
CA GLU A 192 -0.74 8.29 21.91
C GLU A 192 -1.78 7.36 21.27
N THR A 193 -1.37 6.52 20.30
CA THR A 193 -2.27 5.66 19.52
C THR A 193 -1.91 4.18 19.60
N GLU A 194 -0.85 3.83 20.33
CA GLU A 194 -0.36 2.46 20.47
C GLU A 194 -1.44 1.54 21.05
N GLY A 195 -1.64 0.39 20.40
CA GLY A 195 -2.68 -0.58 20.80
C GLY A 195 -4.12 -0.14 20.50
N SER A 196 -4.33 1.02 19.88
CA SER A 196 -5.65 1.45 19.40
C SER A 196 -5.97 0.88 18.01
N PHE A 197 -7.24 0.90 17.63
CA PHE A 197 -7.66 0.48 16.29
C PHE A 197 -7.08 1.35 15.17
N PHE A 198 -6.71 2.61 15.49
CA PHE A 198 -6.14 3.57 14.55
C PHE A 198 -4.68 3.86 14.90
N GLU A 199 -3.91 2.82 15.19
CA GLU A 199 -2.48 2.94 15.46
C GLU A 199 -1.77 3.69 14.32
N VAL A 200 -0.98 4.71 14.70
CA VAL A 200 -0.24 5.56 13.78
C VAL A 200 1.22 5.16 13.81
N GLY A 201 1.68 4.54 12.72
CA GLY A 201 3.10 4.24 12.52
C GLY A 201 3.84 5.40 11.86
N PHE A 202 5.14 5.45 12.12
CA PHE A 202 6.11 6.35 11.50
C PHE A 202 7.26 5.52 10.93
N LEU A 203 7.45 5.59 9.62
CA LEU A 203 8.61 5.06 8.91
C LEU A 203 9.48 6.23 8.48
N VAL A 204 10.65 6.34 9.10
CA VAL A 204 11.64 7.38 8.80
C VAL A 204 12.72 6.78 7.90
N MET A 205 12.99 7.42 6.77
CA MET A 205 13.92 6.92 5.76
C MET A 205 14.70 8.04 5.08
N GLU A 206 15.77 7.68 4.38
CA GLU A 206 16.50 8.61 3.53
C GLU A 206 15.58 9.26 2.49
N TYR A 207 15.68 10.58 2.32
CA TYR A 207 14.98 11.24 1.23
C TYR A 207 15.77 11.06 -0.07
N VAL A 208 15.11 10.46 -1.06
CA VAL A 208 15.69 10.28 -2.39
C VAL A 208 15.42 11.52 -3.24
N ARG A 209 16.50 12.20 -3.65
CA ARG A 209 16.41 13.31 -4.61
C ARG A 209 16.25 12.76 -6.01
N GLY A 210 15.20 13.18 -6.72
CA GLY A 210 14.93 12.74 -8.07
C GLY A 210 13.54 13.15 -8.54
N ARG A 211 13.12 12.61 -9.68
CA ARG A 211 11.75 12.74 -10.20
C ARG A 211 11.10 11.38 -10.22
N THR A 212 9.83 11.31 -9.83
CA THR A 212 9.06 10.08 -10.00
C THR A 212 8.83 9.84 -11.50
N VAL A 213 8.75 8.58 -11.92
CA VAL A 213 8.46 8.23 -13.31
C VAL A 213 7.13 8.82 -13.76
N ARG A 214 6.15 8.92 -12.86
CA ARG A 214 4.85 9.58 -13.12
C ARG A 214 5.03 11.00 -13.68
N ASP A 215 5.98 11.75 -13.13
CA ASP A 215 6.20 13.16 -13.43
C ASP A 215 7.19 13.38 -14.58
N LEU A 216 7.73 12.29 -15.17
CA LEU A 216 8.60 12.37 -16.34
C LEU A 216 7.82 12.66 -17.63
N PRO A 217 8.43 13.32 -18.63
CA PRO A 217 7.82 13.46 -19.94
C PRO A 217 7.73 12.09 -20.67
N LYS A 218 6.84 12.01 -21.67
CA LYS A 218 6.51 10.78 -22.41
C LYS A 218 7.75 10.02 -22.90
N ASP A 219 8.68 10.73 -23.53
CA ASP A 219 9.90 10.16 -24.10
C ASP A 219 10.84 9.61 -23.02
N ALA A 220 10.91 10.26 -21.86
CA ALA A 220 11.70 9.79 -20.72
C ALA A 220 11.06 8.54 -20.07
N LYS A 221 9.73 8.47 -19.96
CA LYS A 221 9.02 7.26 -19.50
C LYS A 221 9.33 6.05 -20.37
N GLN A 222 9.35 6.23 -21.69
CA GLN A 222 9.70 5.17 -22.63
C GLN A 222 11.17 4.74 -22.49
N ARG A 223 12.10 5.69 -22.29
CA ARG A 223 13.53 5.38 -22.10
C ARG A 223 13.85 4.71 -20.77
N ILE A 224 13.12 5.02 -19.71
CA ILE A 224 13.40 4.49 -18.38
C ILE A 224 12.83 3.08 -18.17
N ALA A 225 11.76 2.71 -18.90
CA ALA A 225 11.09 1.43 -18.72
C ALA A 225 12.00 0.20 -18.84
N PRO A 226 12.92 0.06 -19.83
CA PRO A 226 13.87 -1.05 -19.87
C PRO A 226 14.75 -1.13 -18.61
N ARG A 227 15.15 0.01 -18.06
CA ARG A 227 15.98 0.08 -16.84
C ARG A 227 15.20 -0.32 -15.58
N VAL A 228 13.89 -0.03 -15.56
CA VAL A 228 13.00 -0.54 -14.51
C VAL A 228 12.92 -2.06 -14.58
N VAL A 229 12.84 -2.64 -15.79
CA VAL A 229 12.88 -4.09 -15.98
C VAL A 229 14.20 -4.69 -15.48
N ASP A 230 15.33 -4.06 -15.78
CA ASP A 230 16.64 -4.50 -15.28
C ASP A 230 16.69 -4.46 -13.75
N ALA A 231 16.13 -3.42 -13.13
CA ALA A 231 16.01 -3.31 -11.67
C ALA A 231 15.07 -4.37 -11.07
N MET A 232 13.96 -4.71 -11.74
CA MET A 232 13.09 -5.83 -11.34
C MET A 232 13.83 -7.16 -11.41
N LYS A 233 14.57 -7.42 -12.49
CA LYS A 233 15.38 -8.63 -12.66
C LYS A 233 16.49 -8.73 -11.62
N HIS A 234 17.12 -7.60 -11.29
CA HIS A 234 18.08 -7.54 -10.19
C HIS A 234 17.43 -7.89 -8.84
N LEU A 235 16.24 -7.37 -8.55
CA LEU A 235 15.50 -7.72 -7.34
C LEU A 235 15.26 -9.24 -7.24
N GLU A 236 14.96 -9.92 -8.35
CA GLU A 236 14.80 -11.38 -8.39
C GLU A 236 16.07 -12.17 -8.04
N THR A 237 17.25 -11.55 -8.14
CA THR A 237 18.53 -12.17 -7.74
C THR A 237 18.77 -12.13 -6.23
N ILE A 238 18.00 -11.31 -5.49
CA ILE A 238 18.12 -11.21 -4.05
C ILE A 238 17.36 -12.37 -3.41
N ASP A 239 18.10 -13.28 -2.79
CA ASP A 239 17.53 -14.40 -2.05
C ASP A 239 16.61 -13.91 -0.92
N ALA A 240 15.46 -14.57 -0.76
CA ALA A 240 14.64 -14.42 0.43
C ALA A 240 15.32 -15.12 1.63
N PRO A 241 15.02 -14.73 2.88
CA PRO A 241 15.60 -15.39 4.06
C PRO A 241 15.33 -16.90 4.08
N ASP A 242 14.13 -17.27 3.63
CA ASP A 242 13.71 -18.64 3.34
C ASP A 242 13.16 -18.66 1.91
N PRO A 243 13.90 -19.24 0.94
CA PRO A 243 13.47 -19.31 -0.45
C PRO A 243 12.16 -20.09 -0.66
N SER A 244 11.80 -20.98 0.26
CA SER A 244 10.60 -21.82 0.18
C SER A 244 9.34 -21.15 0.77
N ARG A 245 9.54 -20.12 1.60
CA ARG A 245 8.46 -19.39 2.24
C ARG A 245 7.96 -18.25 1.34
N PRO A 246 6.67 -18.22 1.00
CA PRO A 246 6.11 -17.07 0.30
C PRO A 246 5.83 -15.91 1.27
N GLY A 247 5.77 -14.70 0.74
CA GLY A 247 5.42 -13.52 1.51
C GLY A 247 6.58 -12.59 1.83
N PRO A 248 6.33 -11.58 2.69
CA PRO A 248 7.35 -10.63 3.11
C PRO A 248 8.54 -11.33 3.78
N PRO A 249 9.77 -10.79 3.68
CA PRO A 249 10.97 -11.39 4.26
C PRO A 249 10.98 -11.36 5.79
N THR A 250 10.05 -10.66 6.43
CA THR A 250 9.90 -10.66 7.90
C THR A 250 9.34 -11.98 8.41
N ASN A 251 9.79 -12.43 9.58
CA ASN A 251 9.17 -13.56 10.26
C ASN A 251 7.70 -13.25 10.54
N ASN A 252 6.79 -14.18 10.22
CA ASN A 252 5.34 -13.99 10.32
C ASN A 252 4.79 -12.80 9.53
N GLY A 253 5.47 -12.40 8.44
CA GLY A 253 4.99 -11.34 7.55
C GLY A 253 3.68 -11.72 6.87
N VAL A 254 2.69 -10.82 6.93
CA VAL A 254 1.38 -11.00 6.30
C VAL A 254 1.41 -10.39 4.91
N PRO A 255 1.10 -11.13 3.84
CA PRO A 255 1.00 -10.59 2.49
C PRO A 255 0.02 -9.41 2.38
N ARG A 256 0.40 -8.40 1.60
CA ARG A 256 -0.41 -7.21 1.35
C ARG A 256 -0.38 -6.86 -0.14
N GLY A 257 -1.36 -6.08 -0.58
CA GLY A 257 -1.45 -5.60 -1.96
C GLY A 257 -2.66 -6.11 -2.72
N TYR A 258 -2.71 -5.74 -4.00
CA TYR A 258 -3.91 -5.81 -4.83
C TYR A 258 -4.50 -7.21 -5.01
N LEU A 259 -3.68 -8.26 -4.95
CA LEU A 259 -4.17 -9.65 -5.02
C LEU A 259 -5.00 -10.01 -3.77
N TRP A 260 -4.65 -9.46 -2.61
CA TRP A 260 -5.12 -9.91 -1.30
C TRP A 260 -6.29 -9.09 -0.74
N SER A 261 -6.68 -7.99 -1.40
CA SER A 261 -7.56 -6.92 -0.90
C SER A 261 -6.96 -6.06 0.22
N ASP A 262 -7.64 -4.97 0.59
CA ASP A 262 -7.22 -4.05 1.67
C ASP A 262 -7.15 -4.75 3.04
N SER A 263 -7.96 -5.78 3.25
CA SER A 263 -7.96 -6.58 4.48
C SER A 263 -6.82 -7.61 4.52
N GLY A 264 -6.24 -7.93 3.36
CA GLY A 264 -5.26 -9.00 3.21
C GLY A 264 -5.81 -10.39 3.55
N PRO A 265 -4.94 -11.41 3.63
CA PRO A 265 -5.33 -12.73 4.10
C PRO A 265 -5.50 -12.81 5.63
N GLY A 266 -5.03 -11.79 6.37
CA GLY A 266 -5.03 -11.76 7.84
C GLY A 266 -4.04 -12.73 8.51
N VAL A 267 -3.35 -13.56 7.72
CA VAL A 267 -2.41 -14.59 8.19
C VAL A 267 -1.12 -14.57 7.38
N SER A 268 -0.02 -14.96 8.01
CA SER A 268 1.22 -15.27 7.31
C SER A 268 1.21 -16.72 6.80
N PHE A 269 1.91 -16.97 5.70
CA PHE A 269 2.10 -18.33 5.18
C PHE A 269 3.53 -18.79 5.47
N ASN A 270 3.67 -19.95 6.09
CA ASN A 270 4.97 -20.58 6.35
C ASN A 270 5.44 -21.42 5.17
N THR A 271 4.51 -21.90 4.35
CA THR A 271 4.82 -22.72 3.18
C THR A 271 4.05 -22.27 1.95
N LEU A 272 4.56 -22.61 0.76
CA LEU A 272 3.82 -22.42 -0.49
C LEU A 272 2.49 -23.18 -0.50
N TYR A 273 2.44 -24.35 0.14
CA TYR A 273 1.23 -25.16 0.24
C TYR A 273 0.11 -24.44 1.01
N GLU A 274 0.44 -23.79 2.12
CA GLU A 274 -0.53 -22.99 2.89
C GLU A 274 -1.06 -21.82 2.06
N MET A 275 -0.18 -21.10 1.37
CA MET A 275 -0.60 -20.00 0.49
C MET A 275 -1.48 -20.52 -0.66
N ASN A 276 -1.12 -21.65 -1.27
CA ASN A 276 -1.87 -22.24 -2.38
C ASN A 276 -3.26 -22.72 -1.93
N THR A 277 -3.34 -23.39 -0.78
CA THR A 277 -4.61 -23.81 -0.15
C THR A 277 -5.52 -22.60 0.08
N TRP A 278 -4.99 -21.53 0.67
CA TRP A 278 -5.76 -20.32 0.91
C TRP A 278 -6.27 -19.67 -0.38
N LEU A 279 -5.43 -19.64 -1.43
CA LEU A 279 -5.82 -19.09 -2.74
C LEU A 279 -6.87 -19.97 -3.43
N ASP A 280 -6.80 -21.28 -3.31
CA ASP A 280 -7.80 -22.22 -3.83
C ASP A 280 -9.15 -22.05 -3.13
N GLU A 281 -9.17 -21.81 -1.82
CA GLU A 281 -10.39 -21.44 -1.10
C GLU A 281 -10.99 -20.12 -1.64
N GLN A 282 -10.15 -19.17 -2.07
CA GLN A 282 -10.64 -17.94 -2.70
C GLN A 282 -11.23 -18.21 -4.07
N LEU A 283 -10.55 -19.03 -4.86
CA LEU A 283 -10.96 -19.38 -6.21
C LEU A 283 -12.26 -20.17 -6.21
N ALA A 284 -12.42 -21.10 -5.26
CA ALA A 284 -13.59 -21.97 -5.14
C ALA A 284 -14.91 -21.22 -4.92
N LEU A 285 -14.87 -19.97 -4.43
CA LEU A 285 -16.06 -19.13 -4.26
C LEU A 285 -16.78 -18.82 -5.58
N SER A 286 -16.09 -18.82 -6.72
CA SER A 286 -16.69 -18.61 -8.03
C SER A 286 -16.34 -19.72 -9.04
N CYS A 287 -15.27 -20.47 -8.79
CA CYS A 287 -14.77 -21.55 -9.65
C CYS A 287 -14.47 -22.82 -8.81
N PRO A 288 -15.49 -23.53 -8.31
CA PRO A 288 -15.32 -24.62 -7.32
C PRO A 288 -14.54 -25.85 -7.83
N THR A 289 -14.33 -25.98 -9.13
CA THR A 289 -13.57 -27.08 -9.74
C THR A 289 -12.16 -26.68 -10.18
N ALA A 290 -11.79 -25.41 -10.02
CA ALA A 290 -10.46 -24.91 -10.36
C ALA A 290 -9.51 -25.00 -9.15
N SER A 291 -8.23 -25.19 -9.43
CA SER A 291 -7.15 -25.18 -8.44
C SER A 291 -5.90 -24.56 -9.05
N LEU A 292 -5.20 -23.76 -8.25
CA LEU A 292 -3.93 -23.17 -8.57
C LEU A 292 -2.82 -24.19 -8.30
N ASP A 293 -1.91 -24.35 -9.26
CA ASP A 293 -0.66 -25.11 -9.08
C ASP A 293 0.50 -24.11 -9.03
N LEU A 294 0.82 -23.64 -7.83
CA LEU A 294 2.00 -22.83 -7.57
C LEU A 294 3.20 -23.72 -7.26
N LYS A 295 4.33 -23.48 -7.93
CA LYS A 295 5.52 -24.32 -7.79
C LYS A 295 6.60 -23.61 -6.96
N PRO A 296 7.32 -24.31 -6.06
CA PRO A 296 8.33 -23.68 -5.20
C PRO A 296 9.40 -22.87 -5.95
N HIS A 297 9.84 -23.35 -7.11
CA HIS A 297 10.86 -22.68 -7.92
C HIS A 297 10.40 -21.37 -8.58
N GLU A 298 9.11 -21.03 -8.50
CA GLU A 298 8.57 -19.77 -9.04
C GLU A 298 8.76 -18.59 -8.07
N LEU A 299 9.06 -18.86 -6.80
CA LEU A 299 9.21 -17.84 -5.78
C LEU A 299 10.51 -17.04 -5.98
N LYS A 300 10.35 -15.74 -6.22
CA LYS A 300 11.43 -14.74 -6.26
C LYS A 300 11.00 -13.48 -5.54
N SER A 301 11.99 -12.72 -5.10
CA SER A 301 11.82 -11.38 -4.54
C SER A 301 11.19 -10.45 -5.58
N ARG A 302 10.06 -9.86 -5.19
CA ARG A 302 9.17 -9.04 -6.02
C ARG A 302 8.71 -7.83 -5.27
N HIS A 303 8.56 -6.70 -5.95
CA HIS A 303 8.16 -5.44 -5.31
C HIS A 303 6.65 -5.39 -5.10
N MET A 304 5.87 -5.96 -6.03
CA MET A 304 4.41 -6.06 -5.97
C MET A 304 3.67 -4.71 -5.95
N ASP A 305 4.37 -3.61 -6.21
CA ASP A 305 3.79 -2.24 -6.35
C ASP A 305 4.58 -1.38 -7.37
N ILE A 306 5.03 -2.01 -8.47
CA ILE A 306 5.74 -1.32 -9.56
C ILE A 306 4.77 -0.39 -10.29
N THR A 307 4.76 0.85 -9.84
CA THR A 307 3.93 1.93 -10.41
C THR A 307 4.77 3.19 -10.60
N PRO A 308 4.46 4.05 -11.60
CA PRO A 308 5.24 5.25 -11.90
C PRO A 308 5.47 6.20 -10.73
N ARG A 309 4.55 6.23 -9.76
CA ARG A 309 4.64 7.06 -8.55
C ARG A 309 5.65 6.53 -7.52
N ASN A 310 5.95 5.24 -7.56
CA ASN A 310 6.84 4.53 -6.63
C ASN A 310 8.24 4.29 -7.22
N ILE A 311 8.48 4.75 -8.45
CA ILE A 311 9.78 4.65 -9.12
C ILE A 311 10.35 6.04 -9.25
N ILE A 312 11.55 6.24 -8.73
CA ILE A 312 12.28 7.52 -8.79
C ILE A 312 13.48 7.36 -9.70
N GLN A 313 13.58 8.21 -10.73
CA GLN A 313 14.84 8.48 -11.39
C GLN A 313 15.62 9.45 -10.51
N THR A 314 16.69 8.98 -9.88
CA THR A 314 17.48 9.79 -8.96
C THR A 314 18.25 10.88 -9.71
N ALA A 315 18.77 11.87 -8.98
CA ALA A 315 19.57 12.95 -9.56
C ALA A 315 20.88 12.45 -10.21
N ASP A 316 21.44 11.33 -9.73
CA ASP A 316 22.59 10.62 -10.29
C ASP A 316 22.19 9.55 -11.33
N ASP A 317 20.97 9.65 -11.86
CA ASP A 317 20.42 8.76 -12.88
C ASP A 317 20.43 7.28 -12.50
N LYS A 318 20.09 6.94 -11.26
CA LYS A 318 19.78 5.57 -10.81
C LYS A 318 18.28 5.32 -10.81
N ILE A 319 17.91 4.04 -10.84
CA ILE A 319 16.53 3.60 -10.62
C ILE A 319 16.35 3.33 -9.13
N CYS A 320 15.33 3.93 -8.54
CA CYS A 320 14.98 3.73 -7.15
C CYS A 320 13.53 3.27 -7.01
N PHE A 321 13.31 2.23 -6.20
CA PHE A 321 11.97 1.79 -5.79
C PHE A 321 11.67 2.22 -4.35
N VAL A 322 10.46 2.72 -4.13
CA VAL A 322 9.91 3.09 -2.82
C VAL A 322 8.55 2.42 -2.60
N ASP A 323 8.06 2.49 -1.36
CA ASP A 323 6.81 1.84 -0.92
C ASP A 323 6.88 0.30 -0.98
N TRP A 324 7.57 -0.27 0.00
CA TRP A 324 7.91 -1.70 0.06
C TRP A 324 6.85 -2.54 0.78
N GLN A 325 5.65 -2.00 0.99
CA GLN A 325 4.62 -2.63 1.83
C GLN A 325 4.12 -3.97 1.25
N PHE A 326 4.14 -4.11 -0.07
CA PHE A 326 3.63 -5.30 -0.77
C PHE A 326 4.74 -6.28 -1.15
N ALA A 327 6.00 -5.89 -0.97
CA ALA A 327 7.14 -6.65 -1.44
C ALA A 327 7.32 -7.96 -0.67
N GLY A 328 7.88 -8.95 -1.35
CA GLY A 328 8.13 -10.26 -0.77
C GLY A 328 8.52 -11.31 -1.79
N ASN A 329 8.61 -12.55 -1.33
CA ASN A 329 8.90 -13.73 -2.13
C ASN A 329 7.60 -14.30 -2.70
N TYR A 330 7.32 -14.09 -3.97
CA TYR A 330 6.05 -14.47 -4.63
C TYR A 330 6.30 -15.12 -5.98
N PRO A 331 5.31 -15.76 -6.63
CA PRO A 331 5.40 -16.16 -8.05
C PRO A 331 5.30 -14.95 -9.00
N TRP A 332 5.88 -15.05 -10.20
CA TRP A 332 5.83 -13.97 -11.21
C TRP A 332 4.41 -13.58 -11.62
N ALA A 333 3.49 -14.53 -11.66
CA ALA A 333 2.10 -14.28 -11.98
C ALA A 333 1.43 -13.28 -11.00
N PHE A 334 1.95 -13.12 -9.78
CA PHE A 334 1.40 -12.20 -8.80
C PHE A 334 1.77 -10.76 -9.14
N GLU A 335 3.05 -10.50 -9.47
CA GLU A 335 3.50 -9.19 -9.98
C GLU A 335 2.76 -8.86 -11.28
N ALA A 336 2.53 -9.85 -12.16
CA ALA A 336 1.79 -9.64 -13.40
C ALA A 336 0.32 -9.20 -13.18
N VAL A 337 -0.37 -9.76 -12.17
CA VAL A 337 -1.70 -9.30 -11.76
C VAL A 337 -1.66 -7.85 -11.31
N HIS A 338 -0.66 -7.46 -10.51
CA HIS A 338 -0.50 -6.09 -10.09
C HIS A 338 -0.25 -5.13 -11.26
N LEU A 339 0.73 -5.43 -12.12
CA LEU A 339 1.06 -4.61 -13.29
C LEU A 339 -0.16 -4.40 -14.20
N ASN A 340 -0.97 -5.44 -14.42
CA ASN A 340 -2.21 -5.31 -15.19
C ASN A 340 -3.24 -4.39 -14.50
N CYS A 341 -3.34 -4.46 -13.16
CA CYS A 341 -4.24 -3.62 -12.39
C CYS A 341 -3.83 -2.15 -12.35
N CYS A 342 -2.59 -1.81 -12.70
CA CYS A 342 -2.09 -0.43 -12.69
C CYS A 342 -1.82 0.12 -14.08
N GLU A 343 -1.97 -0.67 -15.15
CA GLU A 343 -1.69 -0.26 -16.53
C GLU A 343 -2.39 1.05 -16.91
N PHE A 344 -3.64 1.23 -16.47
CA PHE A 344 -4.44 2.43 -16.77
C PHE A 344 -3.95 3.70 -16.06
N ASP A 345 -3.12 3.58 -15.02
CA ASP A 345 -2.58 4.73 -14.29
C ASP A 345 -1.60 5.53 -15.16
N ASP A 346 -0.84 4.85 -16.02
CA ASP A 346 0.12 5.48 -16.94
C ASP A 346 0.39 4.60 -18.18
N PRO A 347 -0.50 4.63 -19.18
CA PRO A 347 -0.42 3.73 -20.33
C PRO A 347 0.90 3.84 -21.09
N VAL A 348 1.50 5.04 -21.14
CA VAL A 348 2.79 5.28 -21.83
C VAL A 348 3.92 4.48 -21.17
N PHE A 349 3.99 4.52 -19.84
CA PHE A 349 5.02 3.81 -19.11
C PHE A 349 4.81 2.30 -19.20
N PHE A 350 3.59 1.83 -18.97
CA PHE A 350 3.29 0.39 -18.96
C PHE A 350 3.43 -0.25 -20.35
N GLU A 351 3.04 0.43 -21.42
CA GLU A 351 3.30 -0.04 -22.80
C GLU A 351 4.80 -0.27 -23.04
N ALA A 352 5.64 0.69 -22.61
CA ALA A 352 7.09 0.57 -22.74
C ALA A 352 7.67 -0.52 -21.82
N LEU A 353 7.13 -0.65 -20.60
CA LEU A 353 7.54 -1.67 -19.63
C LEU A 353 7.25 -3.09 -20.15
N PHE A 354 6.04 -3.33 -20.66
CA PHE A 354 5.64 -4.62 -21.22
C PHE A 354 6.42 -4.98 -22.49
N LYS A 355 6.74 -3.99 -23.33
CA LYS A 355 7.63 -4.19 -24.47
C LYS A 355 9.03 -4.68 -24.04
N SER A 356 9.47 -4.30 -22.85
CA SER A 356 10.74 -4.72 -22.25
C SER A 356 10.64 -5.99 -21.39
N LEU A 357 9.44 -6.54 -21.17
CA LEU A 357 9.15 -7.77 -20.41
C LEU A 357 8.42 -8.79 -21.30
N PRO A 358 9.08 -9.42 -22.29
CA PRO A 358 8.42 -10.41 -23.14
C PRO A 358 7.83 -11.60 -22.35
N GLU A 359 8.41 -11.96 -21.21
CA GLU A 359 7.91 -12.97 -20.28
C GLU A 359 6.53 -12.64 -19.68
N TYR A 360 6.15 -11.36 -19.64
CA TYR A 360 4.85 -10.91 -19.16
C TYR A 360 3.71 -11.44 -20.04
N GLU A 361 3.88 -11.40 -21.36
CA GLU A 361 2.86 -11.82 -22.33
C GLU A 361 2.50 -13.31 -22.20
N GLU A 362 3.51 -14.17 -21.97
CA GLU A 362 3.28 -15.60 -21.74
C GLU A 362 2.50 -15.86 -20.45
N VAL A 363 2.78 -15.06 -19.42
CA VAL A 363 2.11 -15.17 -18.13
C VAL A 363 0.67 -14.69 -18.22
N LEU A 364 0.38 -13.60 -18.94
CA LEU A 364 -0.98 -13.12 -19.18
C LEU A 364 -1.86 -14.13 -19.91
N LYS A 365 -1.27 -14.96 -20.78
CA LYS A 365 -1.98 -16.04 -21.49
C LYS A 365 -2.23 -17.27 -20.61
N SER A 366 -1.46 -17.43 -19.54
CA SER A 366 -1.53 -18.62 -18.69
C SER A 366 -2.88 -18.77 -18.00
N ARG A 367 -3.28 -20.03 -17.77
CA ARG A 367 -4.49 -20.34 -17.00
C ARG A 367 -4.37 -19.82 -15.55
N LYS A 368 -3.19 -19.98 -14.96
CA LYS A 368 -2.81 -19.49 -13.62
C LYS A 368 -3.11 -18.01 -13.43
N TYR A 369 -2.74 -17.16 -14.39
CA TYR A 369 -3.02 -15.74 -14.32
C TYR A 369 -4.53 -15.44 -14.31
N LYS A 370 -5.31 -16.11 -15.16
CA LYS A 370 -6.77 -15.94 -15.20
C LYS A 370 -7.43 -16.35 -13.88
N ASP A 371 -6.98 -17.45 -13.29
CA ASP A 371 -7.48 -17.92 -12.00
C ASP A 371 -7.07 -16.94 -10.87
N LEU A 372 -5.87 -16.35 -10.90
CA LEU A 372 -5.45 -15.32 -9.94
C LEU A 372 -6.26 -14.00 -10.07
N LEU A 373 -6.66 -13.61 -11.28
CA LEU A 373 -7.59 -12.48 -11.45
C LEU A 373 -8.94 -12.77 -10.80
N GLU A 374 -9.40 -14.01 -10.85
CA GLU A 374 -10.65 -14.43 -10.21
C GLU A 374 -10.52 -14.46 -8.69
N VAL A 375 -9.42 -15.00 -8.17
CA VAL A 375 -9.05 -14.89 -6.74
C VAL A 375 -9.09 -13.45 -6.27
N ARG A 376 -8.46 -12.53 -7.01
CA ARG A 376 -8.47 -11.10 -6.67
C ARG A 376 -9.89 -10.54 -6.61
N LYS A 377 -10.73 -10.83 -7.60
CA LYS A 377 -12.13 -10.37 -7.59
C LYS A 377 -12.87 -10.90 -6.37
N ASN A 378 -12.66 -12.16 -6.01
CA ASN A 378 -13.28 -12.76 -4.83
C ASN A 378 -12.77 -12.11 -3.53
N ASN A 379 -11.47 -11.82 -3.42
CA ASN A 379 -10.92 -11.09 -2.28
C ASN A 379 -11.56 -9.70 -2.12
N ILE A 380 -11.74 -8.96 -3.22
CA ILE A 380 -12.41 -7.64 -3.19
C ILE A 380 -13.89 -7.78 -2.82
N ARG A 381 -14.58 -8.78 -3.39
CA ARG A 381 -16.02 -8.98 -3.21
C ARG A 381 -16.39 -9.47 -1.81
N TYR A 382 -15.58 -10.35 -1.23
CA TYR A 382 -15.90 -11.08 0.01
C TYR A 382 -14.99 -10.73 1.19
N GLY A 383 -13.94 -9.91 1.00
CA GLY A 383 -12.95 -9.58 2.04
C GLY A 383 -13.51 -8.93 3.30
N VAL A 384 -14.62 -8.17 3.21
CA VAL A 384 -15.27 -7.55 4.38
C VAL A 384 -16.07 -8.56 5.20
N ALA A 385 -16.65 -9.58 4.57
CA ALA A 385 -17.54 -10.53 5.24
C ALA A 385 -16.80 -11.53 6.13
N ARG A 386 -15.51 -11.81 5.88
CA ARG A 386 -14.79 -12.89 6.55
C ARG A 386 -14.17 -12.54 7.89
N HIS A 387 -13.84 -11.27 8.15
CA HIS A 387 -13.43 -10.85 9.50
C HIS A 387 -14.62 -10.75 10.48
N LEU A 388 -15.84 -10.95 10.00
CA LEU A 388 -17.07 -10.97 10.79
C LEU A 388 -17.53 -12.39 11.13
N VAL A 389 -16.96 -13.40 10.49
CA VAL A 389 -17.27 -14.81 10.78
C VAL A 389 -16.11 -15.35 11.61
N PRO A 390 -16.31 -15.67 12.91
CA PRO A 390 -15.26 -16.31 13.70
C PRO A 390 -14.85 -17.62 13.01
N PRO A 391 -13.56 -18.00 13.08
CA PRO A 391 -13.12 -19.27 12.51
C PRO A 391 -14.02 -20.38 13.03
N SER A 392 -14.54 -21.19 12.11
CA SER A 392 -15.27 -22.41 12.43
C SER A 392 -14.43 -23.19 13.44
N PRO A 393 -14.98 -23.69 14.56
CA PRO A 393 -14.23 -24.56 15.43
C PRO A 393 -13.71 -25.71 14.57
N SER A 394 -12.38 -25.88 14.58
CA SER A 394 -11.70 -27.01 13.98
C SER A 394 -12.46 -28.28 14.38
N ARG A 395 -12.88 -29.07 13.39
CA ARG A 395 -13.28 -30.47 13.63
C ARG A 395 -12.04 -31.19 14.15
N GLN A 396 -11.83 -31.13 15.45
CA GLN A 396 -11.06 -32.12 16.17
C GLN A 396 -12.00 -33.30 16.43
N ASP A 397 -11.51 -34.47 16.09
CA ASP A 397 -11.95 -35.80 16.51
C ASP A 397 -13.35 -36.26 16.07
N GLU A 398 -13.42 -36.76 14.84
CA GLU A 398 -14.13 -38.00 14.58
C GLU A 398 -13.17 -39.02 13.97
N SER A 399 -12.47 -39.76 14.83
CA SER A 399 -11.89 -41.05 14.46
C SER A 399 -12.00 -42.04 15.62
N VAL A 400 -12.86 -43.04 15.38
CA VAL A 400 -13.04 -44.36 16.05
C VAL A 400 -13.77 -44.38 17.39
#